data_AF-A0A246SVE8-F1
#
_entry.id   AF-A0A246SVE8-F1
#
_cell.length_a   1.000
_cell.length_b   1.000
_cell.length_c   1.000
_cell.angle_alpha   90.00
_cell.angle_beta   90.00
_cell.angle_gamma   90.00
#
_symmetry.space_group_name_H-M   'P 1'
#
loop_
_entity.id
_entity.type
_entity.pdbx_description
1 polymer ?
#
loop_
_entity_poly.entity_id
_entity_poly.type
_entity_poly.pdbx_seq_one_letter_code
_entity_poly.pdbx_strand_id
1 'polypeptide(L)'
;MIEVETMTTTHILTLPGAMLKRGFWLYVWRVSAPNGQELLYVGRTGDNSSPYATAPYTRMGQHLGFSPNQNALRRHLLNRGIVAEDCRGFELIAYGPLYDEVRKGDGLTRADLMAAHMPLRDLVGALEKVLAEQLKASGYHVLNTVKWKHPHEARGWESARQAFAEHFPNLR
;
A
#
# COMPACT_ATOMS: atom_id res chain seq x y z
N MET A 1 -26.96 7.34 34.79
CA MET A 1 -26.89 6.82 33.41
C MET A 1 -26.11 7.84 32.60
N ILE A 2 -25.03 7.44 31.93
CA ILE A 2 -24.29 8.34 31.04
C ILE A 2 -24.88 8.10 29.65
N GLU A 3 -25.63 9.06 29.13
CA GLU A 3 -26.03 9.09 27.73
C GLU A 3 -24.79 9.34 26.88
N VAL A 4 -24.43 8.36 26.04
CA VAL A 4 -23.42 8.53 25.02
C VAL A 4 -24.16 8.96 23.76
N GLU A 5 -24.08 10.24 23.42
CA GLU A 5 -24.65 10.77 22.19
C GLU A 5 -23.79 10.30 21.00
N THR A 6 -24.26 9.27 20.27
CA THR A 6 -23.64 8.83 19.02
C THR A 6 -24.19 9.66 17.85
N MET A 7 -23.35 10.53 17.27
CA MET A 7 -23.66 11.17 15.99
C MET A 7 -23.63 10.11 14.88
N THR A 8 -24.78 9.87 14.26
CA THR A 8 -24.88 9.03 13.07
C THR A 8 -24.60 9.87 11.84
N THR A 9 -23.62 9.46 11.04
CA THR A 9 -23.22 10.15 9.81
C THR A 9 -23.09 9.18 8.65
N THR A 10 -23.53 9.61 7.46
CA THR A 10 -23.34 8.83 6.23
C THR A 10 -21.93 9.09 5.68
N HIS A 11 -21.20 8.02 5.38
CA HIS A 11 -19.88 8.08 4.75
C HIS A 11 -19.91 7.40 3.38
N ILE A 12 -19.26 8.01 2.38
CA ILE A 12 -19.25 7.53 1.00
C ILE A 12 -17.81 7.25 0.58
N LEU A 13 -17.58 6.07 0.00
CA LEU A 13 -16.33 5.71 -0.67
C LEU A 13 -16.62 5.52 -2.16
N THR A 14 -15.88 6.24 -3.01
CA THR A 14 -15.88 6.03 -4.47
C THR A 14 -14.57 5.36 -4.87
N LEU A 15 -14.66 4.27 -5.65
CA LEU A 15 -13.52 3.46 -6.06
C LEU A 15 -13.63 3.14 -7.57
N PRO A 16 -12.58 3.40 -8.37
CA PRO A 16 -12.52 2.92 -9.75
C PRO A 16 -12.50 1.38 -9.80
N GLY A 17 -13.29 0.78 -10.70
CA GLY A 17 -13.36 -0.68 -10.85
C GLY A 17 -12.01 -1.35 -11.12
N ALA A 18 -11.06 -0.64 -11.74
CA ALA A 18 -9.70 -1.11 -11.95
C ALA A 18 -8.96 -1.50 -10.64
N MET A 19 -9.28 -0.86 -9.51
CA MET A 19 -8.69 -1.17 -8.19
C MET A 19 -9.17 -2.51 -7.61
N LEU A 20 -10.10 -3.20 -8.27
CA LEU A 20 -10.49 -4.58 -7.96
C LEU A 20 -9.62 -5.61 -8.71
N LYS A 21 -8.84 -5.19 -9.71
CA LYS A 21 -7.99 -6.09 -10.49
C LYS A 21 -6.82 -6.60 -9.64
N ARG A 22 -6.72 -7.92 -9.54
CA ARG A 22 -5.61 -8.62 -8.91
C ARG A 22 -4.33 -8.45 -9.74
N GLY A 23 -3.20 -8.35 -9.07
CA GLY A 23 -1.90 -8.14 -9.72
C GLY A 23 -0.89 -7.53 -8.76
N PHE A 24 0.22 -7.06 -9.29
CA PHE A 24 1.27 -6.37 -8.55
C PHE A 24 1.10 -4.87 -8.68
N TRP A 25 0.87 -4.20 -7.56
CA TRP A 25 0.54 -2.78 -7.47
C TRP A 25 1.51 -2.11 -6.49
N LEU A 26 1.77 -0.83 -6.71
CA LEU A 26 2.34 0.05 -5.69
C LEU A 26 1.23 0.94 -5.14
N TYR A 27 1.30 1.28 -3.86
CA TYR A 27 0.38 2.25 -3.29
C TYR A 27 1.02 3.03 -2.15
N VAL A 28 0.49 4.23 -1.95
CA VAL A 28 0.77 5.08 -0.80
C VAL A 28 -0.55 5.38 -0.10
N TRP A 29 -0.60 5.08 1.19
CA TRP A 29 -1.60 5.63 2.08
C TRP A 29 -1.15 7.01 2.51
N ARG A 30 -1.94 8.03 2.20
CA ARG A 30 -1.83 9.36 2.81
C ARG A 30 -2.81 9.42 3.98
N VAL A 31 -2.30 9.75 5.16
CA VAL A 31 -3.06 9.82 6.41
C VAL A 31 -3.05 11.25 6.92
N SER A 32 -4.23 11.79 7.15
CA SER A 32 -4.41 13.08 7.82
C SER A 32 -4.53 12.84 9.33
N ALA A 33 -3.42 12.96 10.06
CA ALA A 33 -3.38 12.74 11.50
C ALA A 33 -4.24 13.77 12.27
N PRO A 34 -4.63 13.49 13.53
CA PRO A 34 -5.46 14.39 14.33
C PRO A 34 -4.82 15.78 14.52
N ASN A 35 -3.49 15.81 14.67
CA ASN A 35 -2.71 17.02 14.95
C ASN A 35 -2.43 17.91 13.73
N GLY A 36 -2.99 17.61 12.56
CA GLY A 36 -2.67 18.36 11.33
C GLY A 36 -1.67 17.67 10.41
N GLN A 37 -0.83 16.77 10.93
CA GLN A 37 0.31 16.22 10.21
C GLN A 37 -0.11 15.22 9.11
N GLU A 38 0.50 15.34 7.93
CA GLU A 38 0.41 14.32 6.90
C GLU A 38 1.42 13.20 7.19
N LEU A 39 0.94 11.96 7.20
CA LEU A 39 1.77 10.75 7.35
C LEU A 39 1.57 9.84 6.16
N LEU A 40 2.67 9.25 5.66
CA LEU A 40 2.61 8.35 4.52
C LEU A 40 2.93 6.92 4.93
N TYR A 41 2.24 5.93 4.38
CA TYR A 41 2.67 4.53 4.41
C TYR A 41 2.77 4.03 2.98
N VAL A 42 3.93 3.47 2.63
CA VAL A 42 4.17 2.93 1.30
C VAL A 42 4.01 1.42 1.34
N GLY A 43 3.31 0.86 0.36
CA GLY A 43 3.08 -0.56 0.27
C GLY A 43 3.00 -1.06 -1.15
N ARG A 44 2.96 -2.39 -1.28
CA ARG A 44 2.67 -3.07 -2.53
C ARG A 44 1.70 -4.24 -2.37
N THR A 45 1.25 -4.77 -3.49
CA THR A 45 0.68 -6.12 -3.59
C THR A 45 1.72 -7.08 -4.19
N GLY A 46 1.50 -8.39 -4.01
CA GLY A 46 2.49 -9.42 -4.32
C GLY A 46 3.13 -9.95 -3.03
N ASP A 47 2.44 -10.87 -2.36
CA ASP A 47 2.80 -11.30 -1.01
C ASP A 47 4.10 -12.10 -0.97
N ASN A 48 4.82 -12.02 0.14
CA ASN A 48 6.04 -12.81 0.32
C ASN A 48 5.75 -14.31 0.56
N SER A 49 4.56 -14.62 1.07
CA SER A 49 4.17 -15.96 1.51
C SER A 49 3.06 -16.58 0.65
N SER A 50 2.64 -15.93 -0.44
CA SER A 50 1.57 -16.40 -1.31
C SER A 50 1.86 -16.06 -2.77
N PRO A 51 1.59 -16.96 -3.73
CA PRO A 51 1.82 -16.70 -5.15
C PRO A 51 0.75 -15.80 -5.78
N TYR A 52 -0.27 -15.42 -4.99
CA TYR A 52 -1.47 -14.77 -5.48
C TYR A 52 -1.45 -13.28 -5.14
N ALA A 53 -0.98 -12.45 -6.08
CA ALA A 53 -0.92 -11.01 -5.90
C ALA A 53 -2.33 -10.40 -5.89
N THR A 54 -2.71 -9.76 -4.78
CA THR A 54 -4.07 -9.26 -4.58
C THR A 54 -4.32 -7.87 -5.21
N ALA A 55 -5.54 -7.35 -5.06
CA ALA A 55 -5.91 -6.00 -5.51
C ALA A 55 -5.71 -4.95 -4.38
N PRO A 56 -5.51 -3.65 -4.72
CA PRO A 56 -5.42 -2.58 -3.73
C PRO A 56 -6.64 -2.50 -2.81
N TYR A 57 -7.85 -2.71 -3.34
CA TYR A 57 -9.08 -2.72 -2.55
C TYR A 57 -9.06 -3.76 -1.42
N THR A 58 -8.53 -4.96 -1.68
CA THR A 58 -8.39 -5.99 -0.64
C THR A 58 -7.40 -5.56 0.45
N ARG A 59 -6.30 -4.88 0.08
CA ARG A 59 -5.33 -4.36 1.05
C ARG A 59 -5.87 -3.17 1.84
N MET A 60 -6.81 -2.42 1.26
CA MET A 60 -7.39 -1.24 1.87
C MET A 60 -8.00 -1.57 3.24
N GLY A 61 -8.90 -2.56 3.30
CA GLY A 61 -9.52 -2.99 4.55
C GLY A 61 -8.55 -3.71 5.49
N GLN A 62 -7.60 -4.49 4.94
CA GLN A 62 -6.64 -5.25 5.72
C GLN A 62 -5.71 -4.37 6.57
N HIS A 63 -5.16 -3.31 5.98
CA HIS A 63 -4.16 -2.43 6.62
C HIS A 63 -4.70 -1.66 7.83
N LEU A 64 -5.98 -1.31 7.81
CA LEU A 64 -6.67 -0.57 8.87
C LEU A 64 -7.51 -1.49 9.78
N GLY A 65 -7.67 -2.76 9.42
CA GLY A 65 -8.40 -3.74 10.22
C GLY A 65 -7.68 -4.12 11.52
N PHE A 66 -8.26 -5.08 12.25
CA PHE A 66 -7.73 -5.53 13.54
C PHE A 66 -6.94 -6.85 13.45
N SER A 67 -6.93 -7.52 12.28
CA SER A 67 -6.18 -8.76 12.09
C SER A 67 -4.67 -8.50 12.25
N PRO A 68 -3.99 -9.09 13.26
CA PRO A 68 -2.61 -8.76 13.60
C PRO A 68 -1.61 -8.96 12.46
N ASN A 69 -1.91 -9.90 11.55
CA ASN A 69 -1.04 -10.26 10.44
C ASN A 69 -1.24 -9.39 9.19
N GLN A 70 -2.21 -8.47 9.22
CA GLN A 70 -2.64 -7.72 8.04
C GLN A 70 -2.76 -6.21 8.30
N ASN A 71 -2.78 -5.77 9.57
CA ASN A 71 -3.03 -4.40 10.01
C ASN A 71 -1.80 -3.48 10.06
N ALA A 72 -0.90 -3.55 9.08
CA ALA A 72 0.40 -2.87 9.15
C ALA A 72 0.27 -1.35 9.35
N LEU A 73 -0.62 -0.68 8.62
CA LEU A 73 -0.84 0.76 8.78
C LEU A 73 -1.33 1.11 10.19
N ARG A 74 -2.36 0.41 10.70
CA ARG A 74 -2.85 0.61 12.07
C ARG A 74 -1.73 0.48 13.10
N ARG A 75 -0.88 -0.54 12.99
CA ARG A 75 0.26 -0.72 13.91
C ARG A 75 1.27 0.42 13.82
N HIS A 76 1.57 0.89 12.61
CA HIS A 76 2.49 2.02 12.44
C HIS A 76 1.95 3.32 13.05
N LEU A 77 0.65 3.59 12.93
CA LEU A 77 0.00 4.72 13.58
C LEU A 77 0.04 4.58 15.11
N LEU A 78 -0.31 3.41 15.62
CA LEU A 78 -0.30 3.14 17.06
C LEU A 78 1.11 3.29 17.66
N ASN A 79 2.15 2.86 16.95
CA ASN A 79 3.55 3.05 17.36
C ASN A 79 3.97 4.52 17.44
N ARG A 80 3.21 5.45 16.83
CA ARG A 80 3.35 6.90 16.98
C ARG A 80 2.34 7.51 17.97
N GLY A 81 1.63 6.68 18.73
CA GLY A 81 0.58 7.12 19.66
C GLY A 81 -0.69 7.62 18.97
N ILE A 82 -0.91 7.28 17.69
CA ILE A 82 -2.08 7.69 16.92
C ILE A 82 -3.05 6.52 16.80
N VAL A 83 -4.29 6.71 17.28
CA VAL A 83 -5.39 5.78 17.05
C VAL A 83 -5.96 6.03 15.65
N ALA A 84 -6.20 4.98 14.87
CA ALA A 84 -6.61 5.11 13.47
C ALA A 84 -7.98 5.81 13.32
N GLU A 85 -8.89 5.55 14.25
CA GLU A 85 -10.23 6.13 14.31
C GLU A 85 -10.21 7.65 14.59
N ASP A 86 -9.14 8.18 15.20
CA ASP A 86 -9.00 9.61 15.47
C ASP A 86 -8.44 10.39 14.27
N CYS A 87 -7.90 9.69 13.26
CA CYS A 87 -7.39 10.34 12.05
C CYS A 87 -8.54 11.00 11.28
N ARG A 88 -8.25 12.19 10.74
CA ARG A 88 -9.23 13.01 10.01
C ARG A 88 -9.57 12.45 8.63
N GLY A 89 -8.73 11.58 8.08
CA GLY A 89 -8.96 10.96 6.79
C GLY A 89 -7.82 10.08 6.31
N PHE A 90 -8.14 9.26 5.32
CA PHE A 90 -7.22 8.34 4.66
C PHE A 90 -7.47 8.39 3.15
N GLU A 91 -6.39 8.52 2.37
CA GLU A 91 -6.41 8.40 0.92
C GLU A 91 -5.50 7.26 0.49
N LEU A 92 -6.01 6.36 -0.34
CA LEU A 92 -5.22 5.29 -0.94
C LEU A 92 -4.90 5.66 -2.39
N ILE A 93 -3.65 6.04 -2.65
CA ILE A 93 -3.14 6.37 -3.98
C ILE A 93 -2.46 5.11 -4.51
N ALA A 94 -3.03 4.47 -5.53
CA ALA A 94 -2.53 3.21 -6.06
C ALA A 94 -2.14 3.33 -7.54
N TYR A 95 -1.01 2.74 -7.92
CA TYR A 95 -0.49 2.69 -9.28
C TYR A 95 -0.34 1.23 -9.72
N GLY A 96 -1.00 0.88 -10.83
CA GLY A 96 -0.90 -0.46 -11.41
C GLY A 96 -2.17 -0.99 -12.09
N PRO A 97 -2.27 -2.33 -12.25
CA PRO A 97 -1.22 -3.28 -11.90
C PRO A 97 0.00 -3.08 -12.80
N LEU A 98 1.21 -3.09 -12.22
CA LEU A 98 2.49 -3.11 -12.93
C LEU A 98 2.68 -4.43 -13.67
N TYR A 99 2.23 -5.52 -13.05
CA TYR A 99 2.22 -6.86 -13.60
C TYR A 99 0.92 -7.55 -13.21
N ASP A 100 0.39 -8.38 -14.10
CA ASP A 100 -0.77 -9.20 -13.78
C ASP A 100 -0.45 -10.26 -12.71
N GLU A 101 -1.49 -10.76 -12.06
CA GLU A 101 -1.34 -11.89 -11.14
C GLU A 101 -0.90 -13.17 -11.88
N VAL A 102 -0.01 -13.94 -11.26
CA VAL A 102 0.31 -15.30 -11.71
C VAL A 102 -0.93 -16.18 -11.60
N ARG A 103 -1.45 -16.61 -12.75
CA ARG A 103 -2.66 -17.46 -12.82
C ARG A 103 -2.29 -18.92 -12.67
N LYS A 104 -3.15 -19.67 -11.99
CA LYS A 104 -3.06 -21.12 -11.94
C LYS A 104 -3.50 -21.71 -13.28
N GLY A 105 -2.55 -22.31 -14.00
CA GLY A 105 -2.83 -23.20 -15.13
C GLY A 105 -2.96 -24.65 -14.68
N ASP A 106 -3.48 -25.51 -15.57
CA ASP A 106 -3.61 -26.94 -15.31
C ASP A 106 -2.23 -27.58 -15.06
N GLY A 107 -2.17 -28.48 -14.08
CA GLY A 107 -0.94 -29.19 -13.71
C GLY A 107 0.08 -28.38 -12.91
N LEU A 108 -0.09 -27.07 -12.71
CA LEU A 108 0.85 -26.26 -11.93
C LEU A 108 0.66 -26.44 -10.41
N THR A 109 1.76 -26.71 -9.71
CA THR A 109 1.81 -26.79 -8.26
C THR A 109 1.92 -25.40 -7.64
N ARG A 110 1.70 -25.30 -6.32
CA ARG A 110 1.95 -24.06 -5.59
C ARG A 110 3.40 -23.59 -5.70
N ALA A 111 4.36 -24.53 -5.77
CA ALA A 111 5.78 -24.20 -5.90
C ALA A 111 6.07 -23.53 -7.25
N ASP A 112 5.48 -24.04 -8.32
CA ASP A 112 5.62 -23.45 -9.67
C ASP A 112 5.05 -22.03 -9.72
N LEU A 113 3.87 -21.84 -9.10
CA LEU A 113 3.26 -20.50 -9.01
C LEU A 113 4.12 -19.53 -8.20
N MET A 114 4.72 -20.00 -7.10
CA MET A 114 5.65 -19.18 -6.31
C MET A 114 6.91 -18.83 -7.11
N ALA A 115 7.46 -19.79 -7.86
CA ALA A 115 8.64 -19.56 -8.69
C ALA A 115 8.38 -18.48 -9.77
N ALA A 116 7.18 -18.48 -10.38
CA ALA A 116 6.78 -17.43 -11.31
C ALA A 116 6.45 -16.09 -10.61
N HIS A 117 5.96 -16.13 -9.37
CA HIS A 117 5.60 -14.94 -8.60
C HIS A 117 6.82 -14.16 -8.09
N MET A 118 7.84 -14.87 -7.63
CA MET A 118 8.99 -14.29 -6.93
C MET A 118 9.74 -13.21 -7.74
N PRO A 119 10.02 -13.39 -9.05
CA PRO A 119 10.66 -12.35 -9.84
C PRO A 119 9.85 -11.04 -9.88
N LEU A 120 8.54 -11.14 -10.10
CA LEU A 120 7.63 -9.98 -10.15
C LEU A 120 7.53 -9.29 -8.78
N ARG A 121 7.45 -10.10 -7.71
CA ARG A 121 7.51 -9.63 -6.32
C ARG A 121 8.80 -8.86 -6.04
N ASP A 122 9.93 -9.36 -6.53
CA ASP A 122 11.24 -8.75 -6.30
C ASP A 122 11.37 -7.40 -6.99
N LEU A 123 10.89 -7.29 -8.22
CA LEU A 123 10.83 -6.04 -8.97
C LEU A 123 9.96 -5.01 -8.26
N VAL A 124 8.71 -5.36 -7.92
CA VAL A 124 7.80 -4.40 -7.26
C VAL A 124 8.25 -4.08 -5.82
N GLY A 125 8.87 -5.02 -5.11
CA GLY A 125 9.48 -4.74 -3.80
C GLY A 125 10.65 -3.75 -3.87
N ALA A 126 11.43 -3.79 -4.95
CA ALA A 126 12.48 -2.81 -5.17
C ALA A 126 11.91 -1.41 -5.45
N LEU A 127 10.79 -1.34 -6.20
CA LEU A 127 10.07 -0.09 -6.45
C LEU A 127 9.41 0.47 -5.17
N GLU A 128 8.81 -0.39 -4.34
CA GLU A 128 8.25 -0.02 -3.03
C GLU A 128 9.32 0.63 -2.14
N LYS A 129 10.51 0.04 -2.11
CA LYS A 129 11.64 0.56 -1.34
C LYS A 129 12.09 1.94 -1.83
N VAL A 130 12.37 2.08 -3.13
CA VAL A 130 12.88 3.35 -3.65
C VAL A 130 11.82 4.45 -3.53
N LEU A 131 10.53 4.14 -3.70
CA LEU A 131 9.44 5.09 -3.46
C LEU A 131 9.41 5.59 -2.00
N ALA A 132 9.51 4.68 -1.03
CA ALA A 132 9.56 5.04 0.39
C ALA A 132 10.79 5.89 0.74
N GLU A 133 11.95 5.56 0.19
CA GLU A 133 13.20 6.30 0.39
C GLU A 133 13.13 7.70 -0.23
N GLN A 134 12.63 7.82 -1.45
CA GLN A 134 12.56 9.08 -2.19
C GLN A 134 11.49 10.02 -1.60
N LEU A 135 10.33 9.51 -1.20
CA LEU A 135 9.34 10.31 -0.45
C LEU A 135 9.95 10.87 0.85
N LYS A 136 10.68 10.03 1.60
CA LYS A 136 11.34 10.47 2.82
C LYS A 136 12.43 11.52 2.54
N ALA A 137 13.25 11.31 1.52
CA ALA A 137 14.29 12.26 1.11
C ALA A 137 13.70 13.60 0.63
N SER A 138 12.49 13.58 0.08
CA SER A 138 11.73 14.75 -0.38
C SER A 138 10.98 15.49 0.75
N GLY A 139 11.20 15.10 2.01
CA GLY A 139 10.65 15.76 3.19
C GLY A 139 9.31 15.20 3.70
N TYR A 140 8.77 14.14 3.10
CA TYR A 140 7.52 13.53 3.57
C TYR A 140 7.73 12.63 4.80
N HIS A 141 6.72 12.57 5.68
CA HIS A 141 6.75 11.74 6.88
C HIS A 141 6.32 10.29 6.63
N VAL A 142 7.21 9.50 6.05
CA VAL A 142 6.96 8.06 5.81
C VAL A 142 6.99 7.27 7.13
N LEU A 143 6.00 6.39 7.33
CA LEU A 143 5.74 5.61 8.54
C LEU A 143 6.57 4.33 8.59
N ASN A 144 6.66 3.63 7.46
CA ASN A 144 7.33 2.34 7.36
C ASN A 144 8.75 2.48 6.80
N THR A 145 9.58 1.47 7.09
CA THR A 145 10.88 1.28 6.45
C THR A 145 10.83 -0.01 5.66
N VAL A 146 11.04 0.07 4.35
CA VAL A 146 10.97 -1.08 3.46
C VAL A 146 12.35 -1.71 3.35
N LYS A 147 12.52 -2.89 3.96
CA LYS A 147 13.75 -3.66 3.87
C LYS A 147 13.70 -4.58 2.65
N TRP A 148 14.27 -4.13 1.55
CA TRP A 148 14.38 -4.90 0.31
C TRP A 148 15.80 -4.81 -0.27
N LYS A 149 16.33 -5.92 -0.78
CA LYS A 149 17.72 -6.01 -1.24
C LYS A 149 17.87 -6.11 -2.76
N HIS A 150 16.78 -6.38 -3.47
CA HIS A 150 16.82 -6.53 -4.92
C HIS A 150 16.92 -5.15 -5.58
N PRO A 151 17.67 -5.02 -6.69
CA PRO A 151 17.77 -3.76 -7.42
C PRO A 151 16.43 -3.43 -8.09
N HIS A 152 16.17 -2.15 -8.32
CA HIS A 152 15.04 -1.68 -9.12
C HIS A 152 15.47 -1.41 -10.55
N GLU A 153 14.52 -1.50 -11.49
CA GLU A 153 14.74 -1.12 -12.87
C GLU A 153 14.48 0.37 -13.08
N ALA A 154 15.40 1.08 -13.74
CA ALA A 154 15.33 2.53 -13.90
C ALA A 154 14.05 3.00 -14.61
N ARG A 155 13.62 2.30 -15.68
CA ARG A 155 12.38 2.64 -16.39
C ARG A 155 11.13 2.43 -15.53
N GLY A 156 11.05 1.29 -14.83
CA GLY A 156 9.93 1.00 -13.94
C GLY A 156 9.83 2.02 -12.80
N TRP A 157 10.97 2.44 -12.26
CA TRP A 157 11.03 3.50 -11.27
C TRP A 157 10.55 4.84 -11.82
N GLU A 158 11.04 5.27 -12.99
CA GLU A 158 10.67 6.58 -13.54
C GLU A 158 9.16 6.70 -13.78
N SER A 159 8.50 5.67 -14.31
CA SER A 159 7.05 5.67 -14.49
C SER A 159 6.29 5.74 -13.17
N ALA A 160 6.71 4.99 -12.16
CA ALA A 160 6.10 5.05 -10.83
C ALA A 160 6.31 6.43 -10.18
N ARG A 161 7.52 6.98 -10.26
CA ARG A 161 7.88 8.30 -9.73
C ARG A 161 7.01 9.39 -10.35
N GLN A 162 6.87 9.41 -11.68
CA GLN A 162 6.02 10.37 -12.39
C GLN A 162 4.56 10.30 -11.92
N ALA A 163 3.99 9.10 -11.86
CA ALA A 163 2.61 8.91 -11.41
C ALA A 163 2.40 9.38 -9.95
N PHE A 164 3.31 9.06 -9.04
CA PHE A 164 3.21 9.52 -7.65
C PHE A 164 3.52 11.02 -7.49
N ALA A 165 4.34 11.61 -8.34
CA ALA A 165 4.68 13.04 -8.31
C ALA A 165 3.50 13.96 -8.68
N GLU A 166 2.42 13.43 -9.27
CA GLU A 166 1.15 14.14 -9.43
C GLU A 166 0.47 14.41 -8.07
N HIS A 167 0.67 13.50 -7.11
CA HIS A 167 0.12 13.59 -5.76
C HIS A 167 1.13 14.10 -4.74
N PHE A 168 2.43 13.91 -4.99
CA PHE A 168 3.53 14.26 -4.11
C PHE A 168 4.54 15.15 -4.87
N PRO A 169 4.28 16.46 -5.02
CA PRO A 169 5.06 17.33 -5.90
C PRO A 169 6.56 17.42 -5.58
N ASN A 170 6.96 17.21 -4.32
CA ASN A 170 8.37 17.24 -3.93
C ASN A 170 9.16 16.01 -4.40
N LEU A 171 8.48 14.99 -4.97
CA LEU A 171 9.09 13.79 -5.56
C LEU A 171 9.61 14.02 -7.00
N ARG A 172 9.43 15.23 -7.54
CA ARG A 172 9.82 15.59 -8.92
C ARG A 172 11.32 15.76 -9.11
#